data_AF-A0A1G4UQ59-F1
#
_entry.id   AF-A0A1G4UQ59-F1
#
_cell.length_a   1.000
_cell.length_b   1.000
_cell.length_c   1.000
_cell.angle_alpha   90.00
_cell.angle_beta   90.00
_cell.angle_gamma   90.00
#
_symmetry.space_group_name_H-M   'P 1'
#
loop_
_entity.id
_entity.type
_entity.pdbx_description
1 polymer ?
#
loop_
_entity_poly.entity_id
_entity_poly.type
_entity_poly.pdbx_seq_one_letter_code
_entity_poly.pdbx_strand_id
1 'polypeptide(L)'
;MGVKLTGAEYKAFIASDWGHPDAYWDDTSFKVDGQKTDDIDDQALNDDAIVEILAGYFFADQKMSTRGVKATTFVKKWLKKHTTFTVTVIVPKERRDELMSLLEGMASKGVSVAR
;
A
#
# COMPACT_ATOMS: atom_id res chain seq x y z
N MET A 1 3.91 9.78 -11.86
CA MET A 1 2.80 9.85 -10.87
C MET A 1 2.99 8.69 -9.93
N GLY A 2 3.06 8.97 -8.62
CA GLY A 2 3.33 7.96 -7.59
C GLY A 2 2.21 6.93 -7.46
N VAL A 3 2.44 5.92 -6.63
CA VAL A 3 1.42 4.94 -6.24
C VAL A 3 1.06 5.18 -4.80
N LYS A 4 -0.24 5.32 -4.51
CA LYS A 4 -0.74 5.47 -3.15
C LYS A 4 -1.20 4.13 -2.61
N LEU A 5 -0.89 3.89 -1.35
CA LEU A 5 -1.23 2.73 -0.55
C LEU A 5 -1.68 3.22 0.82
N THR A 6 -2.51 2.44 1.51
CA THR A 6 -2.59 2.55 2.98
C THR A 6 -1.35 1.96 3.63
N GLY A 7 -1.08 2.30 4.89
CA GLY A 7 0.02 1.68 5.64
C GLY A 7 -0.14 0.16 5.74
N ALA A 8 -1.37 -0.33 5.89
CA ALA A 8 -1.67 -1.76 5.88
C ALA A 8 -1.32 -2.41 4.52
N GLU A 9 -1.70 -1.78 3.40
CA GLU A 9 -1.38 -2.28 2.06
C GLU A 9 0.13 -2.26 1.80
N TYR A 10 0.82 -1.24 2.29
CA TYR A 10 2.26 -1.13 2.19
C TYR A 10 2.98 -2.23 2.99
N LYS A 11 2.60 -2.45 4.26
CA LYS A 11 3.13 -3.56 5.06
C LYS A 11 2.88 -4.91 4.40
N ALA A 12 1.66 -5.13 3.89
CA ALA A 12 1.32 -6.34 3.16
C ALA A 12 2.16 -6.50 1.88
N PHE A 13 2.48 -5.40 1.20
CA PHE A 13 3.35 -5.40 0.03
C PHE A 13 4.80 -5.76 0.40
N ILE A 14 5.37 -5.19 1.47
CA ILE A 14 6.73 -5.51 1.93
C ILE A 14 6.83 -6.97 2.38
N ALA A 15 5.82 -7.47 3.09
CA ALA A 15 5.77 -8.87 3.53
C ALA A 15 5.45 -9.87 2.40
N SER A 16 5.12 -9.40 1.19
CA SER A 16 4.73 -10.28 0.10
C SER A 16 5.93 -10.93 -0.59
N ASP A 17 5.69 -12.11 -1.18
CA ASP A 17 6.68 -12.77 -2.02
C ASP A 17 6.91 -11.95 -3.31
N TRP A 18 8.09 -11.36 -3.43
CA TRP A 18 8.51 -10.60 -4.62
C TRP A 18 8.99 -11.51 -5.76
N GLY A 19 8.93 -12.84 -5.56
CA GLY A 19 9.25 -13.86 -6.55
C GLY A 19 10.74 -14.25 -6.59
N HIS A 20 11.56 -13.69 -5.70
CA HIS A 20 12.96 -14.08 -5.53
C HIS A 20 13.43 -13.78 -4.09
N PRO A 21 14.20 -14.69 -3.45
CA PRO A 21 14.63 -14.53 -2.05
C PRO A 21 15.61 -13.36 -1.84
N ASP A 22 16.42 -13.04 -2.86
CA ASP A 22 17.38 -11.93 -2.82
C ASP A 22 16.82 -10.63 -3.44
N ALA A 23 15.50 -10.57 -3.67
CA ALA A 23 14.88 -9.38 -4.22
C ALA A 23 15.02 -8.21 -3.25
N TYR A 24 15.39 -7.06 -3.79
CA TYR A 24 15.48 -5.83 -3.02
C TYR A 24 15.00 -4.66 -3.87
N TRP A 25 14.78 -3.53 -3.22
CA TRP A 25 14.55 -2.27 -3.89
C TRP A 25 15.61 -1.24 -3.52
N ASP A 26 15.83 -0.27 -4.39
CA ASP A 26 16.81 0.79 -4.20
C ASP A 26 16.35 2.09 -4.88
N ASP A 27 17.05 3.19 -4.61
CA ASP A 27 16.73 4.55 -5.07
C ASP A 27 15.29 4.97 -4.72
N THR A 28 14.83 4.55 -3.54
CA THR A 28 13.45 4.76 -3.10
C THR A 28 13.20 6.19 -2.66
N SER A 29 11.98 6.66 -2.90
CA SER A 29 11.49 7.92 -2.35
C SER A 29 10.00 7.82 -2.08
N PHE A 30 9.59 8.25 -0.90
CA PHE A 30 8.23 8.11 -0.41
C PHE A 30 7.65 9.45 0.05
N LYS A 31 6.34 9.47 0.24
CA LYS A 31 5.68 10.35 1.20
C LYS A 31 4.82 9.52 2.13
N VAL A 32 4.89 9.80 3.43
CA VAL A 32 3.96 9.28 4.42
C VAL A 32 3.16 10.46 4.98
N ASP A 33 1.84 10.41 4.85
CA ASP A 33 0.93 11.50 5.25
C ASP A 33 1.35 12.88 4.71
N GLY A 34 1.84 12.88 3.47
CA GLY A 34 2.29 14.08 2.76
C GLY A 34 3.72 14.53 3.08
N GLN A 35 4.38 13.95 4.10
CA GLN A 35 5.76 14.24 4.45
C GLN A 35 6.71 13.34 3.65
N LYS A 36 7.70 13.93 2.96
CA LYS A 36 8.68 13.16 2.20
C LYS A 36 9.63 12.43 3.14
N THR A 37 9.95 11.19 2.80
CA THR A 37 10.96 10.38 3.47
C THR A 37 11.64 9.46 2.45
N ASP A 38 12.88 9.09 2.71
CA ASP A 38 13.64 8.16 1.87
C ASP A 38 13.57 6.72 2.41
N ASP A 39 13.12 6.57 3.67
CA ASP A 39 12.95 5.28 4.35
C ASP A 39 11.66 5.26 5.19
N ILE A 40 11.10 4.08 5.41
CA ILE A 40 9.88 3.84 6.19
C ILE A 40 10.16 2.75 7.21
N ASP A 41 9.95 3.05 8.49
CA ASP A 41 9.92 2.02 9.53
C ASP A 41 8.56 1.29 9.49
N ASP A 42 8.54 0.12 8.86
CA ASP A 42 7.34 -0.70 8.69
C ASP A 42 6.67 -1.09 10.01
N GLN A 43 7.41 -1.16 11.13
CA GLN A 43 6.84 -1.51 12.43
C GLN A 43 6.15 -0.32 13.10
N ALA A 44 6.65 0.90 12.86
CA ALA A 44 6.09 2.12 13.39
C ALA A 44 5.01 2.75 12.49
N LEU A 45 4.90 2.31 11.23
CA LEU A 45 3.92 2.81 10.28
C LEU A 45 2.49 2.49 10.74
N ASN A 46 1.60 3.49 10.81
CA ASN A 46 0.19 3.24 11.13
C ASN A 46 -0.54 2.63 9.92
N ASP A 47 -1.48 1.72 10.15
CA ASP A 47 -2.20 0.99 9.09
C ASP A 47 -3.05 1.91 8.21
N ASP A 48 -3.51 3.03 8.76
CA ASP A 48 -4.33 4.05 8.08
C ASP A 48 -3.50 5.15 7.39
N ALA A 49 -2.18 5.18 7.58
CA ALA A 49 -1.30 6.18 6.98
C ALA A 49 -1.37 6.14 5.46
N ILE A 50 -1.28 7.30 4.80
CA ILE A 50 -1.22 7.38 3.34
C ILE A 50 0.24 7.31 2.91
N VAL A 51 0.64 6.18 2.33
CA VAL A 51 1.96 5.98 1.76
C VAL A 51 1.92 6.23 0.26
N GLU A 52 2.71 7.18 -0.24
CA GLU A 52 2.90 7.45 -1.66
C GLU A 52 4.32 7.07 -2.09
N ILE A 53 4.45 6.04 -2.92
CA ILE A 53 5.72 5.63 -3.54
C ILE A 53 5.96 6.54 -4.75
N LEU A 54 6.98 7.40 -4.66
CA LEU A 54 7.32 8.39 -5.69
C LEU A 54 8.32 7.83 -6.71
N ALA A 55 9.36 7.14 -6.22
CA ALA A 55 10.47 6.61 -7.00
C ALA A 55 11.00 5.30 -6.39
N GLY A 56 11.92 4.66 -7.10
CA GLY A 56 12.55 3.39 -6.71
C GLY A 56 12.61 2.39 -7.85
N TYR A 57 13.48 1.40 -7.69
CA TYR A 57 13.64 0.27 -8.59
C TYR A 57 13.71 -1.04 -7.80
N PHE A 58 12.98 -2.07 -8.26
CA PHE A 58 13.09 -3.43 -7.76
C PHE A 58 14.07 -4.23 -8.60
N PHE A 59 14.93 -4.98 -7.93
CA PHE A 59 15.90 -5.89 -8.50
C PHE A 59 15.62 -7.30 -7.99
N ALA A 60 15.66 -8.29 -8.88
CA ALA A 60 15.36 -9.68 -8.53
C ALA A 60 16.53 -10.35 -7.80
N ASP A 61 17.78 -10.00 -8.14
CA ASP A 61 18.97 -10.48 -7.44
C ASP A 61 20.03 -9.37 -7.38
N GLN A 62 21.08 -9.58 -6.58
CA GLN A 62 22.22 -8.65 -6.47
C GLN A 62 23.19 -8.71 -7.67
N LYS A 63 23.04 -9.68 -8.59
CA LYS A 63 24.00 -9.96 -9.67
C LYS A 63 23.55 -9.45 -11.04
N MET A 64 22.27 -9.11 -11.20
CA MET A 64 21.68 -8.63 -12.43
C MET A 64 21.95 -7.13 -12.59
N SER A 65 22.93 -6.84 -13.44
CA SER A 65 23.20 -5.53 -14.05
C SER A 65 22.12 -5.06 -15.03
N THR A 66 20.99 -5.76 -15.14
CA THR A 66 19.89 -5.46 -16.07
C THR A 66 18.75 -4.73 -15.37
N ARG A 67 18.60 -3.43 -15.73
CA ARG A 67 17.51 -2.49 -15.41
C ARG A 67 16.44 -3.03 -14.45
N GLY A 68 16.53 -2.62 -13.19
CA GLY A 68 15.47 -2.84 -12.20
C GLY A 68 14.10 -2.36 -12.71
N VAL A 69 13.05 -2.98 -12.22
CA VAL A 69 11.67 -2.59 -12.53
C VAL A 69 11.31 -1.39 -11.70
N LYS A 70 10.77 -0.32 -12.31
CA LYS A 70 10.29 0.84 -11.56
C LYS A 70 9.35 0.41 -10.43
N ALA A 71 9.59 0.89 -9.21
CA ALA A 71 8.82 0.55 -8.03
C ALA A 71 7.32 0.81 -8.22
N THR A 72 6.99 1.98 -8.77
CA THR A 72 5.61 2.34 -9.11
C THR A 72 4.95 1.36 -10.10
N THR A 73 5.69 0.74 -11.02
CA THR A 73 5.15 -0.26 -11.93
C THR A 73 4.95 -1.60 -11.24
N PHE A 74 5.92 -2.01 -10.42
CA PHE A 74 5.88 -3.28 -9.69
C PHE A 74 4.72 -3.31 -8.70
N VAL A 75 4.58 -2.27 -7.87
CA VAL A 75 3.50 -2.13 -6.89
C VAL A 75 2.13 -2.05 -7.57
N LYS A 76 2.01 -1.33 -8.70
CA LYS A 76 0.75 -1.33 -9.47
C LYS A 76 0.37 -2.73 -9.97
N LYS A 77 1.34 -3.54 -10.38
CA LYS A 77 1.08 -4.93 -10.80
C LYS A 77 0.65 -5.78 -9.61
N TRP A 78 1.28 -5.59 -8.45
CA TRP A 78 0.90 -6.25 -7.21
C TRP A 78 -0.55 -5.89 -6.81
N LEU A 79 -0.89 -4.60 -6.75
CA LEU A 79 -2.25 -4.12 -6.48
C LEU A 79 -3.28 -4.69 -7.48
N LYS A 80 -2.94 -4.78 -8.77
CA LYS A 80 -3.83 -5.36 -9.79
C LYS A 80 -4.11 -6.85 -9.60
N LYS A 81 -3.25 -7.59 -8.90
CA LYS A 81 -3.51 -8.99 -8.55
C LYS A 81 -4.53 -9.11 -7.44
N HIS A 82 -4.71 -8.06 -6.64
CA HIS A 82 -5.71 -8.04 -5.58
C HIS A 82 -7.08 -7.79 -6.21
N THR A 83 -8.04 -8.66 -5.88
CA THR A 83 -9.45 -8.51 -6.28
C THR A 83 -10.23 -7.60 -5.34
N THR A 84 -9.59 -7.17 -4.24
CA THR A 84 -10.15 -6.35 -3.17
C THR A 84 -9.25 -5.14 -2.92
N PHE A 85 -9.81 -4.01 -2.53
CA PHE A 85 -9.08 -2.80 -2.16
C PHE A 85 -9.59 -2.26 -0.82
N THR A 86 -8.73 -1.60 -0.05
CA THR A 86 -9.08 -1.04 1.26
C THR A 86 -9.44 0.44 1.11
N VAL A 87 -10.47 0.89 1.84
CA VAL A 87 -10.86 2.30 1.89
C VAL A 87 -10.92 2.76 3.33
N THR A 88 -10.09 3.75 3.68
CA THR A 88 -10.14 4.45 4.97
C THR A 88 -10.92 5.75 4.80
N VAL A 89 -11.93 5.97 5.63
CA VAL A 89 -12.75 7.19 5.65
C VAL A 89 -12.75 7.81 7.04
N ILE A 90 -12.56 9.13 7.11
CA ILE A 90 -12.68 9.91 8.34
C ILE A 90 -14.00 10.70 8.26
N VAL A 91 -14.88 10.49 9.24
CA VAL A 91 -16.17 11.16 9.32
C VAL A 91 -16.38 11.78 10.71
N PRO A 92 -17.18 12.87 10.83
CA PRO A 92 -17.61 13.37 12.13
C PRO A 92 -18.32 12.30 12.95
N LYS A 93 -18.14 12.29 14.27
CA LYS A 93 -18.70 11.27 15.17
C LYS A 93 -20.22 11.14 15.05
N GLU A 94 -20.92 12.26 14.96
CA GLU A 94 -22.37 12.32 14.74
C GLU A 94 -22.87 11.63 13.46
N ARG A 95 -21.98 11.35 12.48
CA ARG A 95 -22.33 10.61 11.25
C ARG A 95 -21.93 9.13 11.29
N ARG A 96 -21.42 8.63 12.42
CA ARG A 96 -21.01 7.24 12.57
C ARG A 96 -22.14 6.28 12.22
N ASP A 97 -23.33 6.49 12.77
CA ASP A 97 -24.46 5.56 12.61
C ASP A 97 -24.98 5.55 11.16
N GLU A 98 -24.90 6.70 10.48
CA GLU A 98 -25.21 6.83 9.04
C GLU A 98 -24.20 6.02 8.20
N LEU A 99 -22.89 6.17 8.47
CA LEU A 99 -21.84 5.41 7.78
C LEU A 99 -21.99 3.90 8.05
N MET A 100 -22.24 3.50 9.29
CA MET A 100 -22.42 2.10 9.66
C MET A 100 -23.62 1.48 8.95
N SER A 101 -24.75 2.19 8.88
CA SER A 101 -25.95 1.73 8.17
C SER A 101 -25.68 1.55 6.67
N LEU A 102 -24.94 2.47 6.05
CA LEU A 102 -24.51 2.36 4.65
C LEU A 102 -23.62 1.13 4.42
N LEU A 103 -22.63 0.91 5.30
CA LEU A 103 -21.70 -0.21 5.20
C LEU A 103 -22.41 -1.56 5.41
N GLU A 104 -23.33 -1.66 6.36
CA GLU A 104 -24.14 -2.86 6.60
C GLU A 104 -25.00 -3.23 5.38
N GLY A 105 -25.58 -2.22 4.71
CA GLY A 105 -26.30 -2.43 3.45
C GLY A 105 -25.39 -3.00 2.34
N MET A 106 -24.11 -2.63 2.34
CA MET A 106 -23.12 -3.14 1.39
C MET A 106 -22.52 -4.50 1.77
N ALA A 107 -22.55 -4.87 3.07
CA ALA A 107 -22.03 -6.16 3.54
C ALA A 107 -22.75 -7.35 2.89
N SER A 108 -24.06 -7.22 2.65
CA SER A 108 -24.85 -8.19 1.89
C SER A 108 -24.39 -8.41 0.43
N LYS A 109 -23.48 -7.55 -0.07
CA LYS A 109 -22.95 -7.55 -1.44
C LYS A 109 -21.45 -7.88 -1.49
N GLY A 110 -20.90 -8.47 -0.43
CA GLY A 110 -19.52 -8.95 -0.38
C GLY A 110 -18.49 -7.92 0.12
N VAL A 111 -18.94 -6.86 0.80
CA VAL A 111 -18.05 -5.90 1.46
C VAL A 111 -17.80 -6.34 2.91
N SER A 112 -16.55 -6.61 3.26
CA SER A 112 -16.14 -6.88 4.64
C SER A 112 -15.78 -5.58 5.35
N VAL A 113 -16.34 -5.39 6.55
CA VAL A 113 -16.04 -4.24 7.42
C VAL A 113 -15.13 -4.74 8.54
N ALA A 114 -13.87 -4.31 8.54
CA ALA A 114 -12.99 -4.48 9.70
C ALA A 114 -13.37 -3.42 10.76
N ARG A 115 -13.54 -3.85 12.01
CA ARG A 115 -13.90 -3.00 13.16
C ARG A 115 -12.75 -2.92 14.14
#